data_AF-A0A920FJC2-F1
#
_entry.id   AF-A0A920FJC2-F1
#
_cell.length_a   1.000
_cell.length_b   1.000
_cell.length_c   1.000
_cell.angle_alpha   90.00
_cell.angle_beta   90.00
_cell.angle_gamma   90.00
#
_symmetry.space_group_name_H-M   'P 1'
#
loop_
_entity.id
_entity.type
_entity.pdbx_description
1 polymer ?
#
loop_
_entity_poly.entity_id
_entity_poly.type
_entity_poly.pdbx_seq_one_letter_code
_entity_poly.pdbx_strand_id
1 'polypeptide(L)'
;MQLANPDAELVEIHVMDDFATNEGDELLSLLQDMNFGDEATPHFYVGDTSVSNSYGALELAIENELYTSSKIAMALNFSIEGNIMNVSVQSELQNNFNGSDCRLAVYVLENQITAPQNTIEIVNGQPTSVVNSNYVHNSVLREVSNGAIFGDPIQFENGKSLVDLSVPLSNATLANFDNYYPLAVVWQFGASDTNFINLTR
;
A
#
# COMPACT_ATOMS: atom_id res chain seq x y z
N MET A 1 -3.61 9.51 -19.01
CA MET A 1 -2.43 9.98 -18.28
C MET A 1 -1.59 8.74 -18.02
N GLN A 2 -0.44 8.60 -18.68
CA GLN A 2 0.45 7.46 -18.46
C GLN A 2 1.13 7.71 -17.12
N LEU A 3 0.99 6.79 -16.16
CA LEU A 3 1.70 6.89 -14.88
C LEU A 3 3.19 6.98 -15.19
N ALA A 4 3.89 7.94 -14.58
CA ALA A 4 5.32 8.15 -14.80
C ALA A 4 6.16 6.93 -14.40
N ASN A 5 5.59 6.02 -13.60
CA ASN A 5 6.22 4.79 -13.11
C ASN A 5 5.18 3.64 -13.12
N PRO A 6 5.16 2.75 -14.13
CA PRO A 6 4.19 1.65 -14.19
C PRO A 6 4.42 0.55 -13.15
N ASP A 7 5.60 0.55 -12.52
CA ASP A 7 6.03 -0.47 -11.57
C ASP A 7 5.93 0.01 -10.10
N ALA A 8 5.30 1.17 -9.87
CA ALA A 8 5.01 1.68 -8.54
C ALA A 8 3.50 1.61 -8.26
N GLU A 9 3.14 1.26 -7.03
CA GLU A 9 1.74 1.23 -6.57
C GLU A 9 1.53 2.28 -5.48
N LEU A 10 0.36 2.93 -5.51
CA LEU A 10 -0.07 3.88 -4.49
C LEU A 10 -0.92 3.16 -3.45
N VAL A 11 -0.78 3.54 -2.18
CA VAL A 11 -1.71 3.19 -1.10
C VAL A 11 -2.13 4.51 -0.45
N GLU A 12 -3.42 4.84 -0.52
CA GLU A 12 -4.01 6.02 0.12
C GLU A 12 -4.51 5.63 1.51
N ILE A 13 -3.88 6.18 2.55
CA ILE A 13 -4.27 5.99 3.95
C ILE A 13 -5.00 7.25 4.40
N HIS A 14 -6.24 7.07 4.84
CA HIS A 14 -7.07 8.13 5.37
C HIS A 14 -7.01 8.16 6.90
N VAL A 15 -7.12 9.36 7.45
CA VAL A 15 -7.19 9.60 8.91
C VAL A 15 -8.34 10.54 9.24
N MET A 16 -9.05 10.25 10.32
CA MET A 16 -10.11 11.10 10.88
C MET A 16 -11.28 11.41 9.92
N ASP A 17 -11.56 10.54 8.94
CA ASP A 17 -12.71 10.62 8.04
C ASP A 17 -13.39 9.26 7.87
N ASP A 18 -14.43 9.21 7.01
CA ASP A 18 -15.23 8.00 6.77
C ASP A 18 -14.50 6.90 6.00
N PHE A 19 -13.29 7.18 5.48
CA PHE A 19 -12.43 6.21 4.79
C PHE A 19 -11.32 5.66 5.68
N ALA A 20 -11.12 6.25 6.87
CA ALA A 20 -10.16 5.75 7.84
C ALA A 20 -10.51 4.31 8.29
N THR A 21 -9.48 3.50 8.44
CA THR A 21 -9.56 2.11 8.90
C THR A 21 -8.60 1.90 10.05
N ASN A 22 -8.89 0.93 10.94
CA ASN A 22 -7.97 0.62 12.04
C ASN A 22 -6.60 0.18 11.50
N GLU A 23 -6.61 -0.58 10.41
CA GLU A 23 -5.43 -1.07 9.71
C GLU A 23 -4.62 0.09 9.09
N GLY A 24 -5.31 1.10 8.54
CA GLY A 24 -4.68 2.31 8.03
C GLY A 24 -4.03 3.15 9.14
N ASP A 25 -4.74 3.35 10.25
CA ASP A 25 -4.23 4.07 11.42
C ASP A 25 -3.00 3.38 12.01
N GLU A 26 -3.02 2.05 12.13
CA GLU A 26 -1.87 1.29 12.65
C GLU A 26 -0.70 1.28 11.66
N LEU A 27 -0.93 1.15 10.34
CA LEU A 27 0.12 1.29 9.33
C LEU A 27 0.77 2.67 9.39
N LEU A 28 -0.02 3.74 9.49
CA LEU A 28 0.49 5.10 9.62
C LEU A 28 1.28 5.28 10.91
N SER A 29 0.76 4.81 12.05
CA SER A 29 1.47 4.89 13.33
C SER A 29 2.84 4.22 13.27
N LEU A 30 2.93 3.05 12.63
CA LEU A 30 4.18 2.33 12.47
C LEU A 30 5.16 3.08 11.55
N LEU A 31 4.68 3.63 10.43
CA LEU A 31 5.49 4.46 9.54
C LEU A 31 5.99 5.72 10.25
N GLN A 32 5.17 6.35 11.09
CA GLN A 32 5.56 7.52 11.88
C GLN A 32 6.57 7.18 12.97
N ASP A 33 6.43 6.06 13.67
CA ASP A 33 7.40 5.59 14.66
C ASP A 33 8.78 5.34 14.03
N MET A 34 8.82 4.82 12.80
CA MET A 34 10.07 4.64 12.04
C MET A 34 10.69 5.97 11.56
N ASN A 35 9.88 7.02 11.39
CA ASN A 35 10.28 8.27 10.75
C ASN A 35 10.03 9.51 11.63
N PHE A 36 10.13 9.35 12.95
CA PHE A 36 9.84 10.33 14.01
C PHE A 36 9.73 11.81 13.57
N GLY A 37 8.51 12.37 13.61
CA GLY A 37 8.28 13.82 13.51
C GLY A 37 7.57 14.36 12.27
N ASP A 38 7.15 13.50 11.33
CA ASP A 38 6.36 13.91 10.15
C ASP A 38 4.88 13.45 10.28
N GLU A 39 4.00 14.38 10.64
CA GLU A 39 2.59 14.09 10.97
C GLU A 39 1.56 14.91 10.16
N ALA A 40 1.99 15.82 9.29
CA ALA A 40 1.07 16.73 8.58
C ALA A 40 0.50 16.08 7.31
N THR A 41 -0.82 16.10 7.13
CA THR A 41 -1.49 15.57 5.93
C THR A 41 -1.63 16.63 4.82
N PRO A 42 -1.42 16.27 3.53
CA PRO A 42 -0.92 14.98 3.06
C PRO A 42 0.56 14.80 3.41
N HIS A 43 0.97 13.55 3.61
CA HIS A 43 2.37 13.15 3.77
C HIS A 43 2.64 11.92 2.91
N PHE A 44 3.87 11.73 2.47
CA PHE A 44 4.23 10.63 1.58
C PHE A 44 5.32 9.75 2.19
N TYR A 45 5.18 8.45 1.96
CA TYR A 45 6.20 7.45 2.24
C TYR A 45 6.51 6.70 0.94
N VAL A 46 7.77 6.32 0.74
CA VAL A 46 8.19 5.37 -0.30
C VAL A 46 8.86 4.20 0.40
N GLY A 47 8.27 3.01 0.24
CA GLY A 47 8.58 1.89 1.12
C GLY A 47 8.23 2.23 2.57
N ASP A 48 9.24 2.22 3.44
CA ASP A 48 9.17 2.59 4.85
C ASP A 48 9.76 3.98 5.16
N THR A 49 10.20 4.73 4.14
CA THR A 49 10.91 6.02 4.32
C THR A 49 9.99 7.21 4.13
N SER A 50 10.00 8.15 5.08
CA SER A 50 9.31 9.45 4.97
C SER A 50 9.91 10.30 3.85
N VAL A 51 9.03 10.95 3.08
CA VAL A 51 9.42 11.84 1.99
C VAL A 51 8.84 13.24 2.22
N SER A 52 9.72 14.24 2.16
CA SER A 52 9.32 15.66 2.19
C SER A 52 8.26 15.95 1.13
N ASN A 53 7.24 16.74 1.50
CA ASN A 53 6.15 17.18 0.61
C ASN A 53 6.62 18.06 -0.56
N SER A 54 7.21 17.43 -1.56
CA SER A 54 7.74 18.02 -2.79
C SER A 54 7.69 16.98 -3.90
N TYR A 55 7.13 17.35 -5.05
CA TYR A 55 7.06 16.46 -6.21
C TYR A 55 8.44 15.92 -6.62
N GLY A 56 9.48 16.76 -6.61
CA GLY A 56 10.83 16.32 -6.96
C GLY A 56 11.48 15.40 -5.92
N ALA A 57 11.11 15.52 -4.64
CA ALA A 57 11.59 14.59 -3.61
C ALA A 57 10.90 13.23 -3.73
N LEU A 58 9.58 13.23 -3.99
CA LEU A 58 8.79 12.03 -4.23
C LEU A 58 9.24 11.29 -5.48
N GLU A 59 9.43 11.99 -6.60
CA GLU A 59 9.92 11.41 -7.85
C GLU A 59 11.28 10.74 -7.65
N LEU A 60 12.24 11.43 -7.02
CA LEU A 60 13.56 10.88 -6.74
C LEU A 60 13.51 9.66 -5.80
N ALA A 61 12.65 9.68 -4.77
CA ALA A 61 12.49 8.56 -3.86
C ALA A 61 11.94 7.32 -4.57
N ILE A 62 10.91 7.49 -5.42
CA ILE A 62 10.35 6.40 -6.24
C ILE A 62 11.40 5.84 -7.19
N GLU A 63 12.14 6.71 -7.90
CA GLU A 63 13.18 6.27 -8.83
C GLU A 63 14.25 5.43 -8.12
N ASN A 64 14.73 5.88 -6.95
CA ASN A 64 15.73 5.13 -6.18
C ASN A 64 15.24 3.73 -5.80
N GLU A 65 13.96 3.60 -5.43
CA GLU A 65 13.36 2.31 -5.12
C GLU A 65 13.28 1.41 -6.37
N LEU A 66 12.83 1.95 -7.50
CA LEU A 66 12.71 1.21 -8.77
C LEU A 66 14.06 0.73 -9.33
N TYR A 67 15.14 1.43 -9.04
CA TYR A 67 16.50 1.01 -9.44
C TYR A 67 17.12 -0.04 -8.49
N THR A 68 16.44 -0.37 -7.39
CA THR A 68 16.90 -1.42 -6.48
C THR A 68 16.63 -2.80 -7.08
N SER A 69 17.62 -3.70 -7.02
CA SER A 69 17.45 -5.05 -7.56
C SER A 69 16.46 -5.85 -6.73
N SER A 70 15.42 -6.37 -7.39
CA SER A 70 14.43 -7.22 -6.73
C SER A 70 15.06 -8.45 -6.07
N LYS A 71 14.70 -8.69 -4.80
CA LYS A 71 15.12 -9.86 -4.02
C LYS A 71 14.15 -11.03 -4.11
N ILE A 72 12.91 -10.77 -4.54
CA ILE A 72 11.82 -11.75 -4.61
C ILE A 72 10.95 -11.42 -5.82
N ALA A 73 10.78 -12.37 -6.74
CA ALA A 73 9.78 -12.27 -7.80
C ALA A 73 8.42 -12.71 -7.24
N MET A 74 7.34 -12.01 -7.59
CA MET A 74 6.00 -12.30 -7.08
C MET A 74 4.96 -12.34 -8.21
N ALA A 75 3.96 -13.18 -8.03
CA ALA A 75 2.76 -13.22 -8.86
C ALA A 75 1.54 -13.41 -7.96
N LEU A 76 0.45 -12.73 -8.29
CA LEU A 76 -0.79 -12.79 -7.54
C LEU A 76 -1.94 -13.22 -8.45
N ASN A 77 -2.87 -13.97 -7.87
CA ASN A 77 -4.20 -14.20 -8.43
C ASN A 77 -5.24 -14.00 -7.33
N PHE A 78 -6.43 -13.51 -7.68
CA PHE A 78 -7.51 -13.37 -6.71
C PHE A 78 -8.89 -13.61 -7.31
N SER A 79 -9.84 -13.87 -6.41
CA SER A 79 -11.28 -13.86 -6.69
C SER A 79 -12.02 -13.21 -5.53
N ILE A 80 -13.23 -12.71 -5.79
CA ILE A 80 -14.15 -12.25 -4.74
C ILE A 80 -15.39 -13.13 -4.78
N GLU A 81 -15.68 -13.78 -3.67
CA GLU A 81 -16.84 -14.66 -3.50
C GLU A 81 -17.65 -14.19 -2.28
N GLY A 82 -18.84 -13.63 -2.54
CA GLY A 82 -19.60 -12.96 -1.49
C GLY A 82 -18.84 -11.76 -0.96
N ASN A 83 -18.55 -11.74 0.34
CA ASN A 83 -17.80 -10.67 1.01
C ASN A 83 -16.37 -11.10 1.38
N ILE A 84 -15.80 -12.09 0.69
CA ILE A 84 -14.45 -12.58 0.95
C ILE A 84 -13.65 -12.45 -0.33
N MET A 85 -12.49 -11.79 -0.23
CA MET A 85 -11.46 -11.80 -1.27
C MET A 85 -10.50 -12.96 -1.00
N ASN A 86 -10.45 -13.92 -1.91
CA ASN A 86 -9.49 -15.03 -1.87
C ASN A 86 -8.28 -14.66 -2.73
N VAL A 87 -7.09 -14.73 -2.15
CA VAL A 87 -5.84 -14.30 -2.78
C VAL A 87 -4.82 -15.41 -2.70
N SER A 88 -4.19 -15.73 -3.84
CA SER A 88 -3.08 -16.67 -3.96
C SER A 88 -1.85 -15.88 -4.39
N VAL A 89 -0.80 -15.91 -3.57
CA VAL A 89 0.48 -15.25 -3.85
C VAL A 89 1.56 -16.30 -4.05
N GLN A 90 2.17 -16.30 -5.22
CA GLN A 90 3.36 -17.10 -5.50
C GLN A 90 4.60 -16.20 -5.45
N SER A 91 5.63 -16.65 -4.76
CA SER A 91 6.89 -15.91 -4.58
C SER A 91 8.11 -16.78 -4.85
N GLU A 92 9.16 -16.21 -5.46
CA GLU A 92 10.43 -16.89 -5.75
C GLU A 92 11.63 -15.99 -5.41
N LEU A 93 12.52 -16.48 -4.54
CA LEU A 93 13.74 -15.78 -4.14
C LEU A 93 14.68 -15.57 -5.33
N GLN A 94 15.31 -14.40 -5.39
CA GLN A 94 16.23 -14.01 -6.45
C GLN A 94 17.62 -13.67 -5.87
N ASN A 95 18.65 -13.65 -6.72
CA ASN A 95 19.95 -13.06 -6.39
C ASN A 95 20.64 -13.62 -5.12
N ASN A 96 20.45 -14.90 -4.82
CA ASN A 96 20.94 -15.58 -3.60
C ASN A 96 20.41 -15.00 -2.28
N PHE A 97 19.31 -14.23 -2.33
CA PHE A 97 18.59 -13.82 -1.14
C PHE A 97 18.01 -15.06 -0.43
N ASN A 98 18.08 -15.08 0.90
CA ASN A 98 17.73 -16.27 1.70
C ASN A 98 16.26 -16.27 2.20
N GLY A 99 15.55 -15.15 2.05
CA GLY A 99 14.15 -15.01 2.49
C GLY A 99 13.94 -15.05 4.01
N SER A 100 15.00 -14.94 4.82
CA SER A 100 14.85 -14.96 6.28
C SER A 100 14.11 -13.73 6.77
N ASP A 101 13.24 -13.93 7.76
CA ASP A 101 12.45 -12.88 8.40
C ASP A 101 11.56 -12.08 7.44
N CYS A 102 11.26 -12.65 6.28
CA CYS A 102 10.27 -12.12 5.37
C CYS A 102 8.87 -12.39 5.90
N ARG A 103 7.99 -11.42 5.67
CA ARG A 103 6.56 -11.49 5.95
C ARG A 103 5.77 -11.03 4.74
N LEU A 104 4.61 -11.64 4.52
CA LEU A 104 3.71 -11.32 3.43
C LEU A 104 2.42 -10.72 3.99
N ALA A 105 2.12 -9.49 3.58
CA ALA A 105 0.84 -8.84 3.80
C ALA A 105 0.07 -8.75 2.49
N VAL A 106 -1.27 -8.80 2.56
CA VAL A 106 -2.14 -8.43 1.44
C VAL A 106 -3.01 -7.26 1.88
N TYR A 107 -2.83 -6.14 1.20
CA TYR A 107 -3.66 -4.95 1.37
C TYR A 107 -4.80 -4.99 0.37
N VAL A 108 -6.02 -4.76 0.83
CA VAL A 108 -7.19 -4.62 -0.04
C VAL A 108 -7.44 -3.15 -0.26
N LEU A 109 -7.36 -2.72 -1.51
CA LEU A 109 -7.49 -1.33 -1.91
C LEU A 109 -8.77 -1.14 -2.73
N GLU A 110 -9.40 0.02 -2.58
CA GLU A 110 -10.61 0.40 -3.33
C GLU A 110 -10.34 1.61 -4.24
N ASN A 111 -10.77 1.50 -5.50
CA ASN A 111 -10.74 2.60 -6.48
C ASN A 111 -12.09 3.30 -6.64
N GLN A 112 -12.07 4.45 -7.31
CA GLN A 112 -13.26 5.14 -7.80
C GLN A 112 -14.26 5.55 -6.71
N ILE A 113 -13.78 5.85 -5.50
CA ILE A 113 -14.65 6.38 -4.44
C ILE A 113 -14.84 7.87 -4.68
N THR A 114 -16.08 8.29 -4.91
CA THR A 114 -16.39 9.72 -5.10
C THR A 114 -16.83 10.35 -3.78
N ALA A 115 -16.07 11.32 -3.29
CA ALA A 115 -16.40 12.07 -2.08
C ALA A 115 -15.80 13.49 -2.06
N PRO A 116 -16.26 14.36 -1.15
CA PRO A 116 -15.68 15.69 -0.98
C PRO A 116 -14.25 15.66 -0.43
N GLN A 117 -13.34 16.40 -1.06
CA GLN A 117 -11.95 16.56 -0.61
C GLN A 117 -11.51 18.03 -0.69
N ASN A 118 -10.74 18.48 0.30
CA ASN A 118 -10.03 19.75 0.20
C ASN A 118 -8.85 19.61 -0.75
N THR A 119 -8.85 20.40 -1.83
CA THR A 119 -7.75 20.48 -2.80
C THR A 119 -7.13 21.88 -2.76
N ILE A 120 -5.93 22.02 -3.34
CA ILE A 120 -5.33 23.33 -3.59
C ILE A 120 -5.45 23.64 -5.08
N GLU A 121 -6.03 24.80 -5.38
CA GLU A 121 -6.11 25.36 -6.73
C GLU A 121 -5.35 26.69 -6.79
N ILE A 122 -4.85 27.05 -7.97
CA ILE A 122 -4.24 28.35 -8.21
C ILE A 122 -5.31 29.33 -8.70
N VAL A 123 -5.75 30.23 -7.82
CA VAL A 123 -6.72 31.29 -8.13
C VAL A 123 -5.98 32.61 -8.13
N ASN A 124 -5.99 33.32 -9.26
CA ASN A 124 -5.25 34.59 -9.44
C ASN A 124 -3.76 34.50 -9.07
N GLY A 125 -3.12 33.36 -9.36
CA GLY A 125 -1.70 33.13 -9.07
C GLY A 125 -1.39 32.87 -7.59
N GLN A 126 -2.39 32.60 -6.75
CA GLN A 126 -2.22 32.26 -5.33
C GLN A 126 -2.82 30.89 -5.03
N PRO A 127 -2.14 30.04 -4.23
CA PRO A 127 -2.72 28.79 -3.74
C PRO A 127 -3.94 29.09 -2.87
N THR A 128 -5.08 28.50 -3.22
CA THR A 128 -6.36 28.64 -2.50
C THR A 128 -6.91 27.25 -2.23
N SER A 129 -7.35 27.00 -0.99
CA SER A 129 -8.03 25.76 -0.65
C SER A 129 -9.47 25.80 -1.14
N VAL A 130 -9.88 24.76 -1.88
CA VAL A 130 -11.22 24.61 -2.46
C VAL A 130 -11.74 23.22 -2.10
N VAL A 131 -13.04 23.11 -1.81
CA VAL A 131 -13.69 21.81 -1.62
C VAL A 131 -14.15 21.30 -2.98
N ASN A 132 -13.50 20.25 -3.49
CA ASN A 132 -14.01 19.50 -4.62
C ASN A 132 -15.01 18.46 -4.09
N SER A 133 -16.30 18.68 -4.31
CA SER A 133 -17.39 17.80 -3.83
C SER A 133 -17.43 16.42 -4.49
N ASN A 134 -16.80 16.25 -5.66
CA ASN A 134 -16.78 15.00 -6.42
C ASN A 134 -15.34 14.57 -6.70
N TYR A 135 -14.45 14.70 -5.72
CA TYR A 135 -13.10 14.19 -5.85
C TYR A 135 -13.15 12.65 -5.90
N VAL A 136 -12.29 12.06 -6.72
CA VAL A 136 -12.25 10.61 -6.93
C VAL A 136 -10.99 10.07 -6.25
N HIS A 137 -11.18 9.36 -5.14
CA HIS A 137 -10.13 8.66 -4.42
C HIS A 137 -9.84 7.31 -5.09
N ASN A 138 -8.57 6.92 -5.09
CA ASN A 138 -8.11 5.67 -5.67
C ASN A 138 -7.05 5.05 -4.77
N SER A 139 -6.96 3.73 -4.82
CA SER A 139 -6.04 2.97 -3.98
C SER A 139 -6.25 3.16 -2.47
N VAL A 140 -7.49 3.44 -2.03
CA VAL A 140 -7.81 3.64 -0.61
C VAL A 140 -7.70 2.32 0.14
N LEU A 141 -6.92 2.29 1.21
CA LEU A 141 -6.74 1.09 2.04
C LEU A 141 -8.02 0.76 2.82
N ARG A 142 -8.56 -0.45 2.59
CA ARG A 142 -9.82 -0.91 3.19
C ARG A 142 -9.64 -2.03 4.20
N GLU A 143 -8.76 -2.98 3.91
CA GLU A 143 -8.53 -4.16 4.75
C GLU A 143 -7.09 -4.64 4.61
N VAL A 144 -6.63 -5.43 5.57
CA VAL A 144 -5.37 -6.18 5.48
C VAL A 144 -5.60 -7.64 5.87
N SER A 145 -4.92 -8.57 5.18
CA SER A 145 -4.94 -9.99 5.51
C SER A 145 -4.67 -10.26 6.99
N ASN A 146 -5.57 -10.99 7.64
CA ASN A 146 -5.49 -11.37 9.05
C ASN A 146 -5.33 -10.19 10.04
N GLY A 147 -5.59 -8.95 9.61
CA GLY A 147 -5.29 -7.74 10.41
C GLY A 147 -3.80 -7.53 10.67
N ALA A 148 -2.91 -8.24 9.98
CA ALA A 148 -1.46 -8.15 10.16
C ALA A 148 -0.87 -7.20 9.11
N ILE A 149 -0.66 -5.94 9.47
CA ILE A 149 -0.19 -4.87 8.55
C ILE A 149 1.14 -5.20 7.89
N PHE A 150 2.12 -5.69 8.65
CA PHE A 150 3.36 -6.17 8.06
C PHE A 150 3.33 -7.65 7.68
N GLY A 151 2.16 -8.27 7.78
CA GLY A 151 1.91 -9.62 7.32
C GLY A 151 2.37 -10.71 8.25
N ASP A 152 2.14 -11.93 7.78
CA ASP A 152 2.53 -13.15 8.46
C ASP A 152 3.87 -13.68 7.90
N PRO A 153 4.67 -14.40 8.72
CA PRO A 153 5.91 -15.02 8.23
C PRO A 153 5.68 -15.89 7.00
N ILE A 154 6.43 -15.62 5.93
CA ILE A 154 6.41 -16.43 4.71
C ILE A 154 7.55 -17.45 4.74
N GLN A 155 7.25 -18.69 4.35
CA GLN A 155 8.24 -19.77 4.29
C GLN A 155 8.57 -20.09 2.83
N PHE A 156 9.85 -20.31 2.55
CA PHE A 156 10.34 -20.66 1.21
C PHE A 156 10.88 -22.08 1.19
N GLU A 157 10.26 -22.95 0.40
CA GLU A 157 10.75 -24.30 0.12
C GLU A 157 11.47 -24.30 -1.22
N ASN A 158 12.77 -24.63 -1.22
CA ASN A 158 13.63 -24.55 -2.41
C ASN A 158 13.58 -23.17 -3.10
N GLY A 159 13.49 -22.11 -2.30
CA GLY A 159 13.42 -20.73 -2.77
C GLY A 159 12.05 -20.28 -3.30
N LYS A 160 10.99 -21.09 -3.15
CA LYS A 160 9.64 -20.79 -3.63
C LYS A 160 8.62 -20.83 -2.51
N SER A 161 7.56 -20.03 -2.63
CA SER A 161 6.43 -20.02 -1.71
C SER A 161 5.12 -19.88 -2.47
N LEU A 162 4.06 -20.48 -1.92
CA LEU A 162 2.69 -20.29 -2.34
C LEU A 162 1.86 -20.09 -1.07
N VAL A 163 1.19 -18.94 -0.97
CA VAL A 163 0.37 -18.57 0.18
C VAL A 163 -1.03 -18.23 -0.30
N ASP A 164 -2.01 -18.95 0.23
CA ASP A 164 -3.43 -18.69 0.02
C ASP A 164 -4.01 -17.98 1.24
N LEU A 165 -4.72 -16.88 1.01
CA LEU A 165 -5.31 -16.01 2.03
C LEU A 165 -6.77 -15.73 1.70
N SER A 166 -7.58 -15.54 2.73
CA SER A 166 -8.95 -15.05 2.61
C SER A 166 -9.09 -13.79 3.45
N VAL A 167 -9.44 -12.68 2.81
CA VAL A 167 -9.64 -11.38 3.47
C VAL A 167 -11.14 -11.07 3.51
N PRO A 168 -11.77 -11.04 4.70
CA PRO A 168 -13.13 -10.57 4.85
C PRO A 168 -13.23 -9.08 4.49
N LEU A 169 -14.26 -8.71 3.74
CA LEU A 169 -14.54 -7.33 3.36
C LEU A 169 -15.64 -6.77 4.26
N SER A 170 -15.29 -5.89 5.19
CA SER A 170 -16.18 -5.41 6.27
C SER A 170 -17.37 -4.58 5.77
N ASN A 171 -17.25 -3.89 4.64
CA ASN A 171 -18.26 -2.97 4.09
C ASN A 171 -19.07 -3.52 2.90
N ALA A 172 -19.35 -4.82 2.89
CA ALA A 172 -19.97 -5.52 1.76
C ALA A 172 -21.34 -5.00 1.30
N THR A 173 -22.10 -4.30 2.16
CA THR A 173 -23.46 -3.84 1.82
C THR A 173 -23.51 -2.54 1.01
N LEU A 174 -22.38 -1.82 0.93
CA LEU A 174 -22.26 -0.55 0.19
C LEU A 174 -21.14 -0.59 -0.86
N ALA A 175 -20.33 -1.65 -0.88
CA ALA A 175 -19.15 -1.76 -1.72
C ALA A 175 -19.49 -2.24 -3.14
N ASN A 176 -19.00 -1.51 -4.13
CA ASN A 176 -18.84 -2.07 -5.47
C ASN A 176 -17.53 -2.85 -5.51
N PHE A 177 -17.59 -4.17 -5.30
CA PHE A 177 -16.40 -5.01 -5.26
C PHE A 177 -15.60 -5.05 -6.57
N ASP A 178 -16.18 -4.62 -7.70
CA ASP A 178 -15.44 -4.44 -8.95
C ASP A 178 -14.33 -3.37 -8.83
N ASN A 179 -14.42 -2.49 -7.84
CA ASN A 179 -13.41 -1.48 -7.55
C ASN A 179 -12.32 -1.97 -6.58
N TYR A 180 -12.49 -3.15 -5.99
CA TYR A 180 -11.58 -3.71 -4.99
C TYR A 180 -10.50 -4.53 -5.67
N TYR A 181 -9.27 -4.40 -5.21
CA TYR A 181 -8.16 -5.21 -5.68
C TYR A 181 -7.12 -5.42 -4.57
N PRO A 182 -6.41 -6.55 -4.57
CA PRO A 182 -5.34 -6.79 -3.62
C PRO A 182 -4.02 -6.18 -4.09
N LEU A 183 -3.18 -5.83 -3.12
CA LEU A 183 -1.76 -5.53 -3.28
C LEU A 183 -1.01 -6.41 -2.28
N ALA A 184 -0.27 -7.40 -2.78
CA ALA A 184 0.61 -8.21 -1.95
C ALA A 184 1.94 -7.51 -1.74
N VAL A 185 2.39 -7.40 -0.50
CA VAL A 185 3.61 -6.70 -0.10
C VAL A 185 4.48 -7.63 0.75
N VAL A 186 5.75 -7.77 0.39
CA VAL A 186 6.72 -8.47 1.23
C VAL A 186 7.58 -7.45 1.98
N TRP A 187 7.59 -7.63 3.29
CA TRP A 187 8.44 -6.91 4.23
C TRP A 187 9.53 -7.83 4.76
N GLN A 188 10.68 -7.29 5.14
CA GLN A 188 11.72 -8.01 5.88
C GLN A 188 11.99 -7.33 7.21
N PHE A 189 11.98 -8.11 8.29
CA PHE A 189 12.29 -7.64 9.63
C PHE A 189 13.73 -7.98 10.00
N GLY A 190 14.53 -6.94 10.26
CA GLY A 190 15.80 -7.06 10.96
C GLY A 190 15.63 -6.99 12.48
N ALA A 191 16.75 -7.01 13.20
CA ALA A 191 16.75 -6.86 14.66
C ALA A 191 16.28 -5.47 15.14
N SER A 192 16.32 -4.45 14.28
CA SER A 192 15.89 -3.07 14.57
C SER A 192 15.13 -2.39 13.42
N ASP A 193 15.11 -2.98 12.22
CA ASP A 193 14.70 -2.27 11.00
C ASP A 193 13.62 -3.09 10.27
N THR A 194 12.60 -2.42 9.74
CA THR A 194 11.61 -3.02 8.83
C THR A 194 11.91 -2.49 7.44
N ASN A 195 12.09 -3.38 6.46
CA ASN A 195 12.43 -2.96 5.09
C ASN A 195 11.36 -3.45 4.12
N PHE A 196 10.94 -2.57 3.22
CA PHE A 196 10.21 -2.97 2.02
C PHE A 196 11.11 -3.84 1.12
N ILE A 197 10.55 -4.90 0.54
CA ILE A 197 11.30 -5.83 -0.33
C ILE A 197 10.75 -5.85 -1.75
N ASN A 198 9.45 -6.09 -1.90
CA ASN A 198 8.77 -6.04 -3.18
C ASN A 198 7.24 -6.03 -2.98
N LEU A 199 6.52 -5.72 -4.07
CA LEU A 199 5.07 -5.84 -4.15
C LEU A 199 4.61 -6.49 -5.46
N THR A 200 3.35 -6.92 -5.51
CA THR A 200 2.65 -7.30 -6.73
C THR A 200 1.15 -7.09 -6.58
N ARG A 201 0.48 -6.85 -7.70
CA ARG A 201 -0.95 -6.58 -7.81
C ARG A 201 -1.61 -7.57 -8.75
#